data_AF-A0A1I6FJ58-F1
#
_entry.id   AF-A0A1I6FJ58-F1
#
_cell.length_a   1.000
_cell.length_b   1.000
_cell.length_c   1.000
_cell.angle_alpha   90.00
_cell.angle_beta   90.00
_cell.angle_gamma   90.00
#
_symmetry.space_group_name_H-M   'P 1'
#
loop_
_entity.id
_entity.type
_entity.pdbx_description
1 polymer ?
#
loop_
_entity_poly.entity_id
_entity_poly.type
_entity_poly.pdbx_seq_one_letter_code
_entity_poly.pdbx_strand_id
1 'polypeptide(L)'
;MTDEPGKDLAPRQPQPPTPPVDPEQLRQFQEFQRFQEFQRYQEATGQAPQPPKRSHHRLRWVLIVLGSTLFWRVFTAVAALVTVMWVYNHFFVTDDPGDIASNSGGVTGAAQGLSAPAGLQGTVGMFYKHVSFADTTRACTLFLRDDTRQKFANAYGSSDCAAAVKDLKTKVTSVDKYQQVMFPPDMLKTPTTTKVTIDSCALTVEGGPRLGTFVVEKINAGWVITDWNPSTCG
;
A
#
# COMPACT_ATOMS: atom_id res chain seq x y z
N MET A 1 -48.03 22.53 75.60
CA MET A 1 -48.04 21.67 76.81
C MET A 1 -49.22 20.75 76.60
N THR A 2 -49.13 19.46 76.32
CA THR A 2 -48.21 18.37 76.69
C THR A 2 -48.70 17.17 75.85
N ASP A 3 -47.83 16.52 75.08
CA ASP A 3 -47.22 15.21 75.38
C ASP A 3 -48.01 14.01 74.81
N GLU A 4 -47.25 13.03 74.34
CA GLU A 4 -47.56 11.77 73.63
C GLU A 4 -48.31 10.75 74.55
N PRO A 5 -48.40 9.40 74.32
CA PRO A 5 -48.19 8.50 73.16
C PRO A 5 -49.26 7.37 73.00
N GLY A 6 -49.30 6.73 71.81
CA GLY A 6 -49.19 5.26 71.64
C GLY A 6 -50.34 4.28 71.94
N LYS A 7 -50.50 3.32 70.99
CA LYS A 7 -51.21 1.99 71.01
C LYS A 7 -52.72 2.07 70.73
N ASP A 8 -53.25 1.41 69.70
CA ASP A 8 -53.30 -0.05 69.63
C ASP A 8 -52.89 -0.68 68.29
N LEU A 9 -52.03 -1.69 68.43
CA LEU A 9 -51.64 -2.66 67.41
C LEU A 9 -52.62 -3.83 67.44
N ALA A 10 -53.32 -4.08 66.33
CA ALA A 10 -53.95 -5.36 66.03
C ALA A 10 -53.17 -6.08 64.90
N PRO A 11 -53.14 -7.42 64.87
CA PRO A 11 -52.06 -8.19 64.24
C PRO A 11 -52.10 -8.15 62.71
N ARG A 12 -50.93 -7.94 62.10
CA ARG A 12 -50.70 -8.04 60.66
C ARG A 12 -50.88 -9.50 60.22
N GLN A 13 -51.94 -9.80 59.46
CA GLN A 13 -52.06 -11.08 58.76
C GLN A 13 -50.88 -11.26 57.78
N PRO A 14 -50.38 -12.49 57.55
CA PRO A 14 -49.29 -12.75 56.62
C PRO A 14 -49.72 -12.35 55.19
N GLN A 15 -49.02 -11.38 54.61
CA GLN A 15 -49.20 -10.99 53.22
C GLN A 15 -48.57 -12.07 52.32
N PRO A 16 -49.29 -12.61 51.31
CA PRO A 16 -48.73 -13.61 50.40
C PRO A 16 -47.55 -13.01 49.61
N PRO A 17 -46.55 -13.81 49.21
CA PRO A 17 -45.35 -13.32 48.53
C PRO A 17 -45.72 -12.62 47.22
N THR A 18 -45.26 -11.37 47.06
CA THR A 18 -45.39 -10.60 45.82
C THR A 18 -44.73 -11.37 44.67
N PRO A 19 -45.42 -11.60 43.53
CA PRO A 19 -44.79 -12.24 42.39
C PRO A 19 -43.64 -11.37 41.85
N PRO A 20 -42.53 -11.97 41.39
CA PRO A 20 -41.41 -11.23 40.81
C PRO A 20 -41.88 -10.51 39.55
N VAL A 21 -41.66 -9.19 39.49
CA VAL A 21 -41.97 -8.36 38.33
C VAL A 21 -41.09 -8.81 37.15
N ASP A 22 -41.72 -9.14 36.02
CA ASP A 22 -41.05 -9.59 34.81
C ASP A 22 -40.21 -8.44 34.19
N PRO A 23 -38.91 -8.63 33.89
CA PRO A 23 -38.05 -7.59 33.31
C PRO A 23 -38.57 -7.01 31.99
N GLU A 24 -39.34 -7.76 31.21
CA GLU A 24 -39.95 -7.25 29.96
C GLU A 24 -41.06 -6.24 30.26
N GLN A 25 -41.80 -6.45 31.35
CA GLN A 25 -42.84 -5.53 31.80
C GLN A 25 -42.23 -4.19 32.25
N LEU A 26 -41.06 -4.23 32.91
CA LEU A 26 -40.30 -3.03 33.29
C LEU A 26 -39.81 -2.23 32.08
N ARG A 27 -39.37 -2.90 31.01
CA ARG A 27 -38.96 -2.23 29.77
C ARG A 27 -40.13 -1.51 29.09
N GLN A 28 -41.29 -2.15 29.00
CA GLN A 28 -42.49 -1.52 28.46
C GLN A 28 -42.85 -0.24 29.23
N PHE A 29 -42.74 -0.26 30.56
CA PHE A 29 -42.96 0.95 31.37
C PHE A 29 -41.94 2.06 31.07
N GLN A 30 -40.66 1.72 30.89
CA GLN A 30 -39.63 2.70 30.51
C GLN A 30 -39.87 3.33 29.14
N GLU A 31 -40.25 2.54 28.14
CA GLU A 31 -40.57 3.05 26.81
C GLU A 31 -41.76 4.01 26.83
N PHE A 32 -42.78 3.67 27.62
CA PHE A 32 -43.96 4.51 27.78
C PHE A 32 -43.61 5.87 28.42
N GLN A 33 -42.72 5.89 29.43
CA GLN A 33 -42.22 7.13 30.03
C GLN A 33 -41.47 8.00 29.02
N ARG A 34 -40.59 7.40 28.20
CA ARG A 34 -39.87 8.12 27.13
C ARG A 34 -40.81 8.77 26.11
N PHE A 35 -41.90 8.09 25.79
CA PHE A 35 -42.89 8.60 24.84
C PHE A 35 -43.64 9.82 25.40
N GLN A 36 -44.03 9.77 26.68
CA GLN A 36 -44.64 10.90 27.37
C GLN A 36 -43.70 12.11 27.46
N GLU A 37 -42.41 11.90 27.72
CA GLU A 37 -41.41 12.98 27.69
C GLU A 37 -41.29 13.61 26.31
N PHE A 38 -41.29 12.81 25.25
CA PHE A 38 -41.20 13.31 23.87
C PHE A 38 -42.41 14.16 23.49
N GLN A 39 -43.62 13.75 23.87
CA GLN A 39 -44.83 14.55 23.67
C GLN A 39 -44.77 15.87 24.45
N ARG A 40 -44.37 15.83 25.74
CA ARG A 40 -44.20 17.03 26.55
C ARG A 40 -43.18 17.99 25.94
N TYR A 41 -42.09 17.46 25.36
CA TYR A 41 -41.09 18.26 24.66
C TYR A 41 -41.66 18.91 23.39
N GLN A 42 -42.46 18.20 22.61
CA GLN A 42 -43.13 18.78 21.43
C GLN A 42 -44.15 19.86 21.81
N GLU A 43 -44.93 19.64 22.86
CA GLU A 43 -45.88 20.63 23.40
C GLU A 43 -45.15 21.87 23.92
N ALA A 44 -44.04 21.69 24.65
CA ALA A 44 -43.24 22.79 25.19
C ALA A 44 -42.51 23.59 24.10
N THR A 45 -42.07 22.93 23.03
CA THR A 45 -41.34 23.58 21.93
C THR A 45 -42.29 24.20 20.89
N GLY A 46 -43.56 23.79 20.87
CA GLY A 46 -44.62 24.43 20.05
C GLY A 46 -44.43 24.34 18.54
N GLN A 47 -43.56 23.46 18.04
CA GLN A 47 -43.10 23.49 16.64
C GLN A 47 -43.53 22.22 15.90
N ALA A 48 -44.66 22.29 15.19
CA ALA A 48 -45.07 21.27 14.24
C ALA A 48 -44.10 21.27 13.02
N PRO A 49 -43.81 20.10 12.41
CA PRO A 49 -42.96 20.05 11.22
C PRO A 49 -43.65 20.78 10.06
N GLN A 50 -43.09 21.92 9.62
CA GLN A 50 -43.61 22.61 8.45
C GLN A 50 -43.12 21.94 7.15
N PRO A 51 -44.00 21.70 6.16
CA PRO A 51 -43.58 21.19 4.86
C PRO A 51 -42.77 22.26 4.09
N PRO A 52 -41.71 21.88 3.37
CA PRO A 52 -40.85 22.84 2.69
C PRO A 52 -41.58 23.51 1.51
N LYS A 53 -41.54 24.85 1.46
CA LYS A 53 -42.03 25.65 0.33
C LYS A 53 -41.16 25.40 -0.91
N ARG A 54 -41.73 24.81 -1.96
CA ARG A 54 -41.03 24.58 -3.24
C ARG A 54 -40.97 25.87 -4.06
N SER A 55 -39.75 26.33 -4.35
CA SER A 55 -39.45 27.43 -5.26
C SER A 55 -39.55 26.96 -6.72
N HIS A 56 -40.59 27.40 -7.43
CA HIS A 56 -40.85 27.06 -8.84
C HIS A 56 -39.95 27.80 -9.86
N HIS A 57 -39.08 28.71 -9.42
CA HIS A 57 -38.27 29.52 -10.35
C HIS A 57 -37.03 28.79 -10.90
N ARG A 58 -36.58 27.71 -10.25
CA ARG A 58 -35.41 26.93 -10.69
C ARG A 58 -35.70 26.01 -11.88
N LEU A 59 -36.95 25.61 -12.11
CA LEU A 59 -37.29 24.68 -13.22
C LEU A 59 -37.32 25.34 -14.61
N ARG A 60 -37.63 26.64 -14.71
CA ARG A 60 -37.68 27.34 -16.01
C ARG A 60 -36.31 27.62 -16.61
N TRP A 61 -35.29 27.86 -15.78
CA TRP A 61 -33.92 28.06 -16.26
C TRP A 61 -33.25 26.75 -16.70
N VAL A 62 -33.56 25.63 -16.04
CA VAL A 62 -33.05 24.30 -16.42
C VAL A 62 -33.56 23.87 -17.79
N LEU A 63 -34.83 24.14 -18.11
CA LEU A 63 -35.43 23.77 -19.41
C LEU A 63 -34.88 24.58 -20.60
N ILE A 64 -34.46 25.84 -20.39
CA ILE A 64 -33.88 26.69 -21.45
C ILE A 64 -32.44 26.27 -21.77
N VAL A 65 -31.67 25.84 -20.78
CA VAL A 65 -30.31 25.33 -21.00
C VAL A 65 -30.33 23.95 -21.68
N LEU A 66 -31.29 23.08 -21.32
CA LEU A 66 -31.41 21.73 -21.89
C LEU A 66 -31.93 21.70 -23.34
N GLY A 67 -32.63 22.75 -23.80
CA GLY A 67 -33.18 22.87 -25.16
C GLY A 67 -32.28 23.56 -26.17
N SER A 68 -31.10 24.05 -25.76
CA SER A 68 -30.17 24.76 -26.64
C SER A 68 -29.36 23.78 -27.50
N THR A 69 -29.41 23.93 -28.82
CA THR A 69 -28.57 23.14 -29.75
C THR A 69 -27.08 23.36 -29.50
N LEU A 70 -26.71 24.50 -28.92
CA LEU A 70 -25.35 24.80 -28.48
C LEU A 70 -24.96 23.94 -27.27
N PHE A 71 -25.88 23.74 -26.31
CA PHE A 71 -25.67 22.83 -25.18
C PHE A 71 -25.49 21.39 -25.67
N TRP A 72 -26.33 20.93 -26.60
CA TRP A 72 -26.19 19.59 -27.19
C TRP A 72 -24.89 19.43 -28.00
N ARG A 73 -24.45 20.46 -28.74
CA ARG A 73 -23.18 20.44 -29.48
C ARG A 73 -21.95 20.43 -28.55
N VAL A 74 -21.98 21.22 -27.48
CA VAL A 74 -20.90 21.22 -26.48
C VAL A 74 -20.90 19.91 -25.72
N PHE A 75 -22.07 19.38 -25.35
CA PHE A 75 -22.19 18.09 -24.68
C PHE A 75 -21.69 16.94 -25.55
N THR A 76 -22.04 16.89 -26.83
CA THR A 76 -21.52 15.85 -27.74
C THR A 76 -20.03 16.01 -28.03
N ALA A 77 -19.51 17.24 -28.11
CA ALA A 77 -18.08 17.48 -28.24
C ALA A 77 -17.30 17.04 -27.00
N VAL A 78 -17.81 17.35 -25.80
CA VAL A 78 -17.24 16.88 -24.53
C VAL A 78 -17.35 15.37 -24.41
N ALA A 79 -18.50 14.78 -24.75
CA ALA A 79 -18.69 13.34 -24.75
C ALA A 79 -17.70 12.67 -25.72
N ALA A 80 -17.54 13.19 -26.94
CA ALA A 80 -16.57 12.68 -27.91
C ALA A 80 -15.12 12.80 -27.41
N LEU A 81 -14.74 13.91 -26.77
CA LEU A 81 -13.43 14.05 -26.13
C LEU A 81 -13.26 13.04 -25.00
N VAL A 82 -14.28 12.82 -24.18
CA VAL A 82 -14.27 11.81 -23.12
C VAL A 82 -14.16 10.40 -23.71
N THR A 83 -14.85 10.08 -24.81
CA THR A 83 -14.70 8.76 -25.46
C THR A 83 -13.34 8.59 -26.08
N VAL A 84 -12.78 9.62 -26.73
CA VAL A 84 -11.42 9.59 -27.27
C VAL A 84 -10.41 9.40 -26.14
N MET A 85 -10.59 10.09 -25.02
CA MET A 85 -9.73 9.98 -23.84
C MET A 85 -9.92 8.63 -23.12
N TRP A 86 -11.13 8.08 -23.09
CA TRP A 86 -11.40 6.74 -22.59
C TRP A 86 -10.79 5.66 -23.49
N VAL A 87 -10.92 5.76 -24.81
CA VAL A 87 -10.28 4.85 -25.78
C VAL A 87 -8.77 4.99 -25.68
N TYR A 88 -8.25 6.21 -25.56
CA TYR A 88 -6.82 6.46 -25.38
C TYR A 88 -6.31 5.89 -24.05
N ASN A 89 -7.04 6.01 -22.95
CA ASN A 89 -6.66 5.36 -21.69
C ASN A 89 -6.82 3.83 -21.75
N HIS A 90 -7.91 3.35 -22.34
CA HIS A 90 -8.22 1.92 -22.43
C HIS A 90 -7.26 1.15 -23.36
N PHE A 91 -6.78 1.78 -24.43
CA PHE A 91 -5.84 1.17 -25.38
C PHE A 91 -4.39 1.66 -25.23
N PHE A 92 -4.13 2.85 -24.67
CA PHE A 92 -2.82 3.51 -24.74
C PHE A 92 -2.30 4.16 -23.45
N VAL A 93 -3.06 4.30 -22.35
CA VAL A 93 -2.55 4.91 -21.11
C VAL A 93 -3.03 4.20 -19.84
N THR A 94 -2.08 3.44 -19.30
CA THR A 94 -1.79 3.13 -17.89
C THR A 94 -2.04 4.30 -16.93
N ASP A 95 -2.71 4.03 -15.81
CA ASP A 95 -2.68 4.85 -14.58
C ASP A 95 -1.19 5.10 -14.19
N ASP A 96 -0.67 6.27 -13.77
CA ASP A 96 -1.18 7.44 -13.03
C ASP A 96 -0.27 8.67 -13.28
N PRO A 97 -0.77 9.91 -13.11
CA PRO A 97 0.05 11.11 -13.05
C PRO A 97 0.63 11.32 -11.64
N GLY A 98 1.93 11.02 -11.50
CA GLY A 98 2.80 11.68 -10.53
C GLY A 98 2.80 11.12 -9.09
N ASP A 99 3.52 10.03 -8.87
CA ASP A 99 4.68 10.05 -7.97
C ASP A 99 5.56 8.79 -8.18
N ILE A 100 6.83 9.05 -8.52
CA ILE A 100 8.01 8.18 -8.45
C ILE A 100 7.85 6.71 -8.87
N ALA A 101 8.19 6.43 -10.14
CA ALA A 101 8.76 5.16 -10.61
C ALA A 101 8.09 3.86 -10.10
N SER A 102 6.80 3.71 -10.39
CA SER A 102 6.09 2.42 -10.36
C SER A 102 6.43 1.56 -11.60
N ASN A 103 7.70 1.18 -11.72
CA ASN A 103 8.14 0.14 -12.66
C ASN A 103 9.23 -0.69 -11.99
N SER A 104 8.80 -1.66 -11.19
CA SER A 104 9.37 -3.01 -11.17
C SER A 104 8.38 -3.88 -10.42
N GLY A 105 7.52 -4.55 -11.19
CA GLY A 105 6.59 -5.54 -10.69
C GLY A 105 7.31 -6.53 -9.80
N GLY A 106 6.85 -6.62 -8.54
CA GLY A 106 7.20 -7.70 -7.65
C GLY A 106 6.69 -8.99 -8.26
N VAL A 107 7.60 -9.78 -8.84
CA VAL A 107 7.35 -11.21 -9.03
C VAL A 107 7.98 -11.90 -7.83
N THR A 108 7.19 -12.66 -7.11
CA THR A 108 7.64 -13.64 -6.12
C THR A 108 8.17 -14.92 -6.81
N GLY A 109 8.83 -14.76 -7.96
CA GLY A 109 9.21 -15.84 -8.88
C GLY A 109 10.63 -15.67 -9.44
N ALA A 110 11.05 -16.65 -10.25
CA ALA A 110 12.42 -16.83 -10.76
C ALA A 110 13.11 -15.54 -11.25
N ALA A 111 14.45 -15.55 -11.17
CA ALA A 111 15.28 -14.39 -11.44
C ALA A 111 14.87 -13.61 -12.70
N GLN A 112 14.48 -12.35 -12.50
CA GLN A 112 14.14 -11.43 -13.57
C GLN A 112 15.44 -11.06 -14.29
N GLY A 113 15.74 -11.78 -15.36
CA GLY A 113 16.95 -11.52 -16.12
C GLY A 113 16.93 -10.14 -16.75
N LEU A 114 17.98 -9.36 -16.53
CA LEU A 114 18.12 -8.00 -17.07
C LEU A 114 18.74 -8.04 -18.48
N SER A 115 18.59 -6.96 -19.26
CA SER A 115 19.04 -6.92 -20.66
C SER A 115 20.57 -6.98 -20.83
N ALA A 116 21.33 -6.71 -19.76
CA ALA A 116 22.79 -6.75 -19.76
C ALA A 116 23.35 -7.34 -18.44
N PRO A 117 24.53 -7.97 -18.45
CA PRO A 117 25.16 -8.47 -17.23
C PRO A 117 25.85 -7.36 -16.41
N ALA A 118 26.42 -6.36 -17.09
CA ALA A 118 27.18 -5.25 -16.50
C ALA A 118 26.54 -3.88 -16.81
N GLY A 119 27.06 -2.82 -16.18
CA GLY A 119 26.52 -1.46 -16.29
C GLY A 119 25.49 -1.15 -15.21
N LEU A 120 25.16 0.13 -15.03
CA LEU A 120 24.26 0.60 -13.96
C LEU A 120 22.85 -0.03 -14.00
N GLN A 121 22.36 -0.32 -15.21
CA GLN A 121 21.08 -1.01 -15.43
C GLN A 121 21.25 -2.50 -15.72
N GLY A 122 22.49 -3.00 -15.70
CA GLY A 122 22.78 -4.42 -15.85
C GLY A 122 22.63 -5.17 -14.54
N THR A 123 22.70 -6.50 -14.62
CA THR A 123 22.46 -7.42 -13.50
C THR A 123 23.29 -7.09 -12.27
N VAL A 124 24.61 -6.92 -12.42
CA VAL A 124 25.50 -6.62 -11.29
C VAL A 124 25.29 -5.19 -10.78
N GLY A 125 25.10 -4.20 -11.67
CA GLY A 125 24.85 -2.81 -11.26
C GLY A 125 23.54 -2.66 -10.48
N MET A 126 22.49 -3.35 -10.93
CA MET A 126 21.22 -3.41 -10.20
C MET A 126 21.36 -4.12 -8.85
N PHE A 127 22.19 -5.17 -8.76
CA PHE A 127 22.48 -5.79 -7.45
C PHE A 127 23.12 -4.79 -6.47
N TYR A 128 24.14 -4.04 -6.92
CA TYR A 128 24.75 -2.95 -6.13
C TYR A 128 23.72 -1.92 -5.68
N LYS A 129 22.84 -1.49 -6.59
CA LYS A 129 21.74 -0.57 -6.29
C LYS A 129 20.77 -1.16 -5.25
N HIS A 130 20.35 -2.40 -5.38
CA HIS A 130 19.42 -2.99 -4.41
C HIS A 130 20.07 -3.15 -3.02
N VAL A 131 21.36 -3.49 -2.95
CA VAL A 131 22.12 -3.47 -1.69
C VAL A 131 22.17 -2.07 -1.08
N SER A 132 22.32 -1.01 -1.89
CA SER A 132 22.39 0.38 -1.40
C SER A 132 21.11 0.84 -0.68
N PHE A 133 19.96 0.25 -1.00
CA PHE A 133 18.65 0.54 -0.40
C PHE A 133 18.12 -0.56 0.53
N ALA A 134 18.88 -1.63 0.77
CA ALA A 134 18.41 -2.85 1.44
C ALA A 134 17.12 -3.44 0.82
N ASP A 135 17.01 -3.35 -0.51
CA ASP A 135 15.92 -3.98 -1.27
C ASP A 135 16.19 -5.49 -1.41
N THR A 136 15.94 -6.21 -0.33
CA THR A 136 16.25 -7.63 -0.19
C THR A 136 15.55 -8.49 -1.23
N THR A 137 14.29 -8.20 -1.55
CA THR A 137 13.52 -8.98 -2.53
C THR A 137 14.17 -8.86 -3.90
N ARG A 138 14.36 -7.63 -4.41
CA ARG A 138 14.90 -7.46 -5.77
C ARG A 138 16.36 -7.91 -5.86
N ALA A 139 17.18 -7.64 -4.83
CA ALA A 139 18.55 -8.13 -4.77
C ALA A 139 18.61 -9.67 -4.87
N CYS A 140 17.84 -10.37 -4.05
CA CYS A 140 17.90 -11.82 -3.96
C CYS A 140 17.22 -12.53 -5.13
N THR A 141 16.28 -11.88 -5.81
CA THR A 141 15.74 -12.40 -7.08
C THR A 141 16.77 -12.37 -8.21
N LEU A 142 17.83 -11.55 -8.18
CA LEU A 142 18.84 -11.57 -9.24
C LEU A 142 19.69 -12.85 -9.27
N PHE A 143 19.72 -13.58 -8.15
CA PHE A 143 20.27 -14.93 -8.08
C PHE A 143 19.26 -15.96 -8.60
N LEU A 144 19.67 -16.73 -9.60
CA LEU A 144 18.81 -17.75 -10.19
C LEU A 144 18.50 -18.89 -9.21
N ARG A 145 19.53 -19.34 -8.48
CA ARG A 145 19.48 -20.57 -7.70
C ARG A 145 19.58 -20.30 -6.20
N ASP A 146 18.86 -21.09 -5.41
CA ASP A 146 18.88 -20.99 -3.94
C ASP A 146 20.22 -21.36 -3.32
N ASP A 147 20.95 -22.31 -3.90
CA ASP A 147 22.29 -22.68 -3.45
C ASP A 147 23.26 -21.50 -3.57
N THR A 148 23.20 -20.74 -4.67
CA THR A 148 23.99 -19.51 -4.85
C THR A 148 23.58 -18.42 -3.86
N ARG A 149 22.28 -18.23 -3.58
CA ARG A 149 21.79 -17.29 -2.55
C ARG A 149 22.33 -17.64 -1.17
N GLN A 150 22.28 -18.92 -0.80
CA GLN A 150 22.77 -19.39 0.49
C GLN A 150 24.30 -19.26 0.57
N LYS A 151 25.01 -19.59 -0.51
CA LYS A 151 26.46 -19.41 -0.60
C LYS A 151 26.87 -17.94 -0.39
N PHE A 152 26.15 -17.00 -1.00
CA PHE A 152 26.33 -15.57 -0.77
C PHE A 152 26.10 -15.21 0.70
N ALA A 153 24.98 -15.65 1.29
CA ALA A 153 24.66 -15.37 2.68
C ALA A 153 25.71 -15.87 3.67
N ASN A 154 26.13 -17.13 3.50
CA ASN A 154 27.11 -17.79 4.35
C ASN A 154 28.45 -17.06 4.34
N ALA A 155 28.87 -16.51 3.20
CA ALA A 155 30.12 -15.77 3.10
C ALA A 155 30.11 -14.44 3.90
N TYR A 156 28.94 -13.90 4.20
CA TYR A 156 28.77 -12.72 5.06
C TYR A 156 28.34 -13.07 6.49
N GLY A 157 28.23 -14.37 6.83
CA GLY A 157 27.82 -14.84 8.16
C GLY A 157 26.32 -14.65 8.44
N SER A 158 25.50 -14.49 7.40
CA SER A 158 24.06 -14.22 7.53
C SER A 158 23.24 -15.49 7.28
N SER A 159 22.01 -15.55 7.81
CA SER A 159 21.13 -16.73 7.68
C SER A 159 20.68 -16.99 6.25
N ASP A 160 20.40 -15.93 5.50
CA ASP A 160 19.88 -15.97 4.14
C ASP A 160 20.34 -14.72 3.36
N CYS A 161 20.04 -14.70 2.06
CA CYS A 161 20.42 -13.59 1.19
C CYS A 161 19.83 -12.25 1.66
N ALA A 162 18.61 -12.22 2.19
CA ALA A 162 17.97 -10.99 2.65
C ALA A 162 18.69 -10.42 3.88
N ALA A 163 19.07 -11.27 4.83
CA ALA A 163 19.88 -10.90 5.97
C ALA A 163 21.25 -10.36 5.53
N ALA A 164 21.92 -11.04 4.57
CA ALA A 164 23.20 -10.56 4.04
C ALA A 164 23.11 -9.20 3.35
N VAL A 165 22.05 -8.96 2.57
CA VAL A 165 21.81 -7.67 1.92
C VAL A 165 21.56 -6.57 2.95
N LYS A 166 20.81 -6.84 4.03
CA LYS A 166 20.61 -5.90 5.14
C LYS A 166 21.92 -5.61 5.87
N ASP A 167 22.73 -6.64 6.14
CA ASP A 167 24.02 -6.48 6.80
C ASP A 167 24.99 -5.67 5.93
N LEU A 168 25.03 -5.93 4.62
CA LEU A 168 25.82 -5.17 3.67
C LEU A 168 25.39 -3.70 3.61
N LYS A 169 24.08 -3.42 3.68
CA LYS A 169 23.58 -2.05 3.72
C LYS A 169 24.17 -1.24 4.87
N THR A 170 24.42 -1.86 6.03
CA THR A 170 25.04 -1.17 7.18
C THR A 170 26.48 -0.71 6.90
N LYS A 171 27.14 -1.33 5.91
CA LYS A 171 28.50 -1.00 5.46
C LYS A 171 28.52 0.02 4.32
N VAL A 172 27.34 0.43 3.81
CA VAL A 172 27.21 1.45 2.76
C VAL A 172 27.20 2.84 3.40
N THR A 173 28.30 3.57 3.25
CA THR A 173 28.50 4.92 3.79
C THR A 173 27.89 6.02 2.93
N SER A 174 27.73 5.80 1.62
CA SER A 174 27.10 6.76 0.71
C SER A 174 26.25 6.03 -0.33
N VAL A 175 24.93 6.16 -0.21
CA VAL A 175 23.97 5.48 -1.10
C VAL A 175 24.14 5.95 -2.54
N ASP A 176 24.23 7.26 -2.74
CA ASP A 176 24.31 7.86 -4.08
C ASP A 176 25.54 7.41 -4.85
N LYS A 177 26.68 7.33 -4.17
CA LYS A 177 27.91 6.82 -4.77
C LYS A 177 27.87 5.31 -4.99
N TYR A 178 27.35 4.57 -4.02
CA TYR A 178 27.36 3.11 -4.07
C TYR A 178 26.44 2.53 -5.15
N GLN A 179 25.28 3.16 -5.39
CA GLN A 179 24.40 2.78 -6.50
C GLN A 179 24.95 3.16 -7.89
N GLN A 180 25.99 4.00 -7.94
CA GLN A 180 26.64 4.48 -9.17
C GLN A 180 27.98 3.76 -9.42
N VAL A 181 28.05 2.46 -9.12
CA VAL A 181 29.23 1.63 -9.39
C VAL A 181 29.67 1.77 -10.86
N MET A 182 30.95 2.09 -11.09
CA MET A 182 31.46 2.29 -12.44
C MET A 182 32.09 1.00 -12.96
N PHE A 183 31.72 0.67 -14.20
CA PHE A 183 32.24 -0.48 -14.93
C PHE A 183 33.30 -0.03 -15.95
N PRO A 184 34.38 -0.80 -16.13
CA PRO A 184 35.30 -0.61 -17.24
C PRO A 184 34.58 -0.55 -18.61
N PRO A 185 35.04 0.28 -19.57
CA PRO A 185 34.36 0.46 -20.85
C PRO A 185 34.22 -0.82 -21.69
N ASP A 186 35.12 -1.78 -21.53
CA ASP A 186 35.07 -3.10 -22.17
C ASP A 186 33.92 -3.96 -21.63
N MET A 187 33.59 -3.86 -20.34
CA MET A 187 32.45 -4.58 -19.73
C MET A 187 31.09 -4.00 -20.13
N LEU A 188 31.04 -2.74 -20.57
CA LEU A 188 29.81 -2.07 -21.00
C LEU A 188 29.38 -2.46 -22.44
N LYS A 189 30.25 -3.14 -23.19
CA LYS A 189 29.92 -3.64 -24.52
C LYS A 189 29.00 -4.84 -24.43
N THR A 190 28.12 -5.00 -25.42
CA THR A 190 27.28 -6.20 -25.53
C THR A 190 28.16 -7.45 -25.60
N PRO A 191 28.04 -8.39 -24.65
CA PRO A 191 28.83 -9.61 -24.68
C PRO A 191 28.47 -10.46 -25.90
N THR A 192 29.48 -11.08 -26.51
CA THR A 192 29.29 -12.08 -27.57
C THR A 192 29.07 -13.48 -27.02
N THR A 193 29.38 -13.70 -25.74
CA THR A 193 29.17 -14.96 -25.02
C THR A 193 27.83 -14.96 -24.28
N THR A 194 27.39 -16.12 -23.82
CA THR A 194 26.22 -16.30 -22.95
C THR A 194 26.59 -16.35 -21.47
N LYS A 195 27.88 -16.26 -21.14
CA LYS A 195 28.41 -16.32 -19.77
C LYS A 195 29.50 -15.27 -19.61
N VAL A 196 29.41 -14.48 -18.55
CA VAL A 196 30.35 -13.42 -18.22
C VAL A 196 30.68 -13.50 -16.74
N THR A 197 31.96 -13.34 -16.41
CA THR A 197 32.42 -13.22 -15.03
C THR A 197 32.77 -11.76 -14.77
N ILE A 198 32.15 -11.17 -13.74
CA ILE A 198 32.35 -9.77 -13.35
C ILE A 198 32.94 -9.79 -11.94
N ASP A 199 34.20 -9.40 -11.83
CA ASP A 199 34.85 -9.25 -10.53
C ASP A 199 34.69 -7.82 -10.00
N SER A 200 34.14 -7.68 -8.80
CA SER A 200 33.99 -6.38 -8.14
C SER A 200 35.34 -5.67 -7.91
N CYS A 201 36.47 -6.39 -7.91
CA CYS A 201 37.79 -5.78 -7.80
C CYS A 201 38.18 -4.97 -9.05
N ALA A 202 37.64 -5.30 -10.22
CA ALA A 202 37.81 -4.53 -11.45
C ALA A 202 36.87 -3.32 -11.55
N LEU A 203 35.93 -3.19 -10.62
CA LEU A 203 34.95 -2.09 -10.58
C LEU A 203 35.45 -0.94 -9.71
N THR A 204 35.07 0.28 -10.10
CA THR A 204 35.19 1.44 -9.22
C THR A 204 33.96 1.51 -8.34
N VAL A 205 34.12 1.08 -7.09
CA VAL A 205 33.07 1.08 -6.07
C VAL A 205 33.40 2.15 -5.04
N GLU A 206 32.49 3.09 -4.85
CA GLU A 206 32.60 4.13 -3.83
C GLU A 206 31.43 4.03 -2.85
N GLY A 207 31.64 4.45 -1.60
CA GLY A 207 30.56 4.55 -0.62
C GLY A 207 30.09 3.23 -0.01
N GLY A 208 30.85 2.14 -0.15
CA GLY A 208 30.53 0.84 0.44
C GLY A 208 31.49 -0.27 0.05
N PRO A 209 31.22 -1.52 0.47
CA PRO A 209 32.10 -2.66 0.23
C PRO A 209 32.03 -3.17 -1.22
N ARG A 210 33.09 -3.81 -1.71
CA ARG A 210 33.01 -4.61 -2.93
C ARG A 210 32.29 -5.93 -2.65
N LEU A 211 31.53 -6.42 -3.61
CA LEU A 211 30.56 -7.50 -3.38
C LEU A 211 31.03 -8.89 -3.84
N GLY A 212 32.26 -9.04 -4.32
CA GLY A 212 32.80 -10.33 -4.78
C GLY A 212 32.80 -10.50 -6.29
N THR A 213 32.91 -11.73 -6.75
CA THR A 213 32.89 -12.09 -8.17
C THR A 213 31.54 -12.70 -8.54
N PHE A 214 30.89 -12.13 -9.54
CA PHE A 214 29.61 -12.58 -10.08
C PHE A 214 29.82 -13.37 -11.37
N VAL A 215 29.20 -14.55 -11.45
CA VAL A 215 29.05 -15.28 -12.69
C VAL A 215 27.63 -15.04 -13.18
N VAL A 216 27.51 -14.37 -14.32
CA VAL A 216 26.24 -13.98 -14.92
C VAL A 216 26.06 -14.74 -16.22
N GLU A 217 24.93 -15.42 -16.36
CA GLU A 217 24.59 -16.18 -17.56
C GLU A 217 23.32 -15.65 -18.20
N LYS A 218 23.28 -15.73 -19.53
CA LYS A 218 22.12 -15.38 -20.34
C LYS A 218 21.17 -16.56 -20.38
N ILE A 219 20.03 -16.43 -19.70
CA ILE A 219 18.95 -17.40 -19.70
C ILE A 219 17.76 -16.78 -20.42
N ASN A 220 17.33 -17.43 -21.51
CA ASN A 220 16.38 -16.85 -22.45
C ASN A 220 16.88 -15.48 -22.97
N ALA A 221 16.09 -14.42 -22.74
CA ALA A 221 16.43 -13.06 -23.14
C ALA A 221 17.16 -12.25 -22.06
N GLY A 222 17.29 -12.78 -20.83
CA GLY A 222 17.76 -12.02 -19.68
C GLY A 222 19.04 -12.58 -19.06
N TRP A 223 19.80 -11.71 -18.41
CA TRP A 223 21.02 -12.02 -17.68
C TRP A 223 20.73 -12.17 -16.20
N VAL A 224 21.18 -13.26 -15.60
CA VAL A 224 20.94 -13.61 -14.19
C VAL A 224 22.22 -14.12 -13.53
N ILE A 225 22.33 -13.93 -12.22
CA ILE A 225 23.49 -14.41 -11.46
C ILE A 225 23.31 -15.92 -11.23
N THR A 226 24.19 -16.73 -11.81
CA THR A 226 24.15 -18.19 -11.68
C THR A 226 25.13 -18.71 -10.64
N ASP A 227 26.24 -18.02 -10.42
CA ASP A 227 27.21 -18.32 -9.36
C ASP A 227 27.82 -17.04 -8.80
N TRP A 228 28.37 -17.13 -7.60
CA TRP A 228 29.02 -16.04 -6.90
C TRP A 228 30.11 -16.57 -5.98
N ASN A 229 31.24 -15.85 -5.93
CA ASN A 229 32.36 -16.14 -5.04
C ASN A 229 32.78 -14.89 -4.27
N PRO A 230 33.25 -15.02 -3.02
CA PRO A 230 33.93 -13.92 -2.35
C PRO A 230 35.21 -13.55 -3.12
N SER A 231 35.51 -12.25 -3.23
CA SER A 231 36.80 -11.78 -3.72
C SER A 231 37.44 -10.83 -2.71
N THR A 232 38.73 -11.01 -2.47
CA THR A 232 39.55 -10.11 -1.66
C THR A 232 40.29 -9.19 -2.60
N CYS A 233 39.81 -7.95 -2.72
CA CYS A 233 40.50 -6.95 -3.50
C CYS A 233 41.66 -6.41 -2.65
N GLY A 234 42.88 -6.64 -3.14
CA GLY A 234 44.12 -6.19 -2.49
C GLY A 234 44.24 -4.67 -2.44
#